data_AF-A0AAD8RZB2-F1
#
_entry.id   AF-A0AAD8RZB2-F1
#
_cell.length_a   1.000
_cell.length_b   1.000
_cell.length_c   1.000
_cell.angle_alpha   90.00
_cell.angle_beta   90.00
_cell.angle_gamma   90.00
#
_symmetry.space_group_name_H-M   'P 1'
#
loop_
_entity.id
_entity.type
_entity.pdbx_description
1 polymer ?
#
loop_
_entity_poly.entity_id
_entity_poly.type
_entity_poly.pdbx_seq_one_letter_code
_entity_poly.pdbx_strand_id
1 'polypeptide(L)'
;MASAPEKTASIHRSSVARGTHEFQIAGYSARRRFARVSDSSVNDADPLIKSGAFQVGGYTWDLACTFYNNGYGHLKSITLELLGTDIAEDVVATASLRIDDPLDGKATPPTSSPGNTDDRLTILCTVEVLKEEASATAAEPTKSFVSAVPPPTIAGDIHKLLLLLEKNPESSDVTFVVEDTEILAHRLVLAMRSPVFAAELLGHMRESTTRRVQIHDMSASTFKAMLRFIYSDEFPVKPNDVVHVESRSRRSLKEEPAPRSRESMARDLLVAADRYDLERLRLMCESILVESIDITTVMPTLQLVRGRQSCLQLEDSCIEYIAADPDVYAAVRATEEYKELKETCSSLVIEVNERVATHNMARHTSSSSPSSSSHQPPEKSMSIFNSSQVVRGTHEFRIPNFSSVQRSHGPGQVITSNIFKVGGGIHDQHNHQCQTHNSRATPSNIAPHLEQLMVTEQGSDLTFLVEESEIHAHRLIIAVRSPLLLQGAEPSTALVRIDDMKAAVLKAVIHFVYTDELPPVDDAVVAGEMLAAACRFGMKRMEALCRNLVAQLVTTDNALSMLELAWRHQCKELKLYCTEFISLAMK
;
A
#
# COMPACT_ATOMS: atom_id res chain seq x y z
N MET A 1 -4.56 -62.70 28.22
CA MET A 1 -5.14 -61.46 27.66
C MET A 1 -4.35 -60.29 28.20
N ALA A 2 -3.73 -59.50 27.32
CA ALA A 2 -3.16 -58.18 27.63
C ALA A 2 -3.40 -57.32 26.39
N SER A 3 -4.00 -56.15 26.57
CA SER A 3 -4.41 -55.29 25.45
C SER A 3 -3.19 -54.73 24.72
N ALA A 4 -3.31 -54.53 23.41
CA ALA A 4 -2.37 -53.69 22.69
C ALA A 4 -2.49 -52.23 23.20
N PRO A 5 -1.37 -51.49 23.35
CA PRO A 5 -1.43 -50.05 23.53
C PRO A 5 -1.83 -49.39 22.21
N GLU A 6 -2.74 -48.43 22.29
CA GLU A 6 -3.27 -47.70 21.14
C GLU A 6 -2.19 -46.80 20.51
N LYS A 7 -2.22 -46.68 19.18
CA LYS A 7 -1.42 -45.67 18.48
C LYS A 7 -2.01 -44.28 18.74
N THR A 8 -1.23 -43.38 19.31
CA THR A 8 -1.49 -41.94 19.26
C THR A 8 -0.45 -41.26 18.38
N ALA A 9 -0.91 -40.57 17.33
CA ALA A 9 -0.07 -39.75 16.48
C ALA A 9 -0.28 -38.27 16.85
N SER A 10 0.81 -37.53 17.01
CA SER A 10 0.79 -36.08 17.19
C SER A 10 1.38 -35.43 15.96
N ILE A 11 0.63 -34.53 15.32
CA ILE A 11 1.06 -33.75 14.16
C ILE A 11 1.00 -32.29 14.59
N HIS A 12 2.15 -31.65 14.75
CA HIS A 12 2.18 -30.20 14.97
C HIS A 12 1.77 -29.50 13.66
N ARG A 13 0.60 -28.88 13.68
CA ARG A 13 0.13 -27.97 12.63
C ARG A 13 0.01 -26.59 13.24
N SER A 14 0.63 -25.58 12.62
CA SER A 14 0.13 -24.22 12.73
C SER A 14 -1.28 -24.22 12.12
N SER A 15 -2.30 -24.26 12.96
CA SER A 15 -3.67 -24.35 12.45
C SER A 15 -4.08 -22.95 11.99
N VAL A 16 -4.15 -22.77 10.67
CA VAL A 16 -4.78 -21.59 10.07
C VAL A 16 -6.27 -21.70 10.35
N ALA A 17 -6.73 -20.98 11.37
CA ALA A 17 -8.14 -20.81 11.64
C ALA A 17 -8.68 -19.81 10.62
N ARG A 18 -9.14 -20.34 9.47
CA ARG A 18 -9.87 -19.57 8.47
C ARG A 18 -11.32 -19.40 8.87
N GLY A 19 -11.83 -18.17 8.80
CA GLY A 19 -13.24 -17.86 8.97
C GLY A 19 -13.70 -16.84 7.94
N THR A 20 -14.93 -17.01 7.45
CA THR A 20 -15.54 -16.12 6.46
C THR A 20 -16.76 -15.43 7.06
N HIS A 21 -16.82 -14.11 6.93
CA HIS A 21 -17.94 -13.28 7.34
C HIS A 21 -18.53 -12.53 6.15
N GLU A 22 -19.79 -12.80 5.84
CA GLU A 22 -20.59 -12.08 4.83
C GLU A 22 -21.38 -10.97 5.53
N PHE A 23 -20.98 -9.72 5.31
CA PHE A 23 -21.65 -8.54 5.82
C PHE A 23 -22.44 -7.85 4.70
N GLN A 24 -23.77 -7.78 4.86
CA GLN A 24 -24.66 -7.16 3.89
C GLN A 24 -25.24 -5.85 4.43
N ILE A 25 -25.06 -4.74 3.69
CA ILE A 25 -25.73 -3.46 3.95
C ILE A 25 -26.87 -3.32 2.94
N ALA A 26 -28.09 -3.66 3.39
CA ALA A 26 -29.31 -3.53 2.59
C ALA A 26 -29.76 -2.07 2.48
N GLY A 27 -30.33 -1.70 1.33
CA GLY A 27 -30.74 -0.33 1.04
C GLY A 27 -29.58 0.58 0.64
N TYR A 28 -28.52 0.03 0.04
CA TYR A 28 -27.29 0.77 -0.28
C TYR A 28 -27.51 1.89 -1.32
N SER A 29 -28.49 1.74 -2.21
CA SER A 29 -28.97 2.78 -3.11
C SER A 29 -29.46 4.04 -2.36
N ALA A 30 -29.99 3.87 -1.14
CA ALA A 30 -30.47 4.94 -0.29
C ALA A 30 -29.40 5.53 0.65
N ARG A 31 -28.11 5.15 0.51
CA ARG A 31 -27.01 5.55 1.43
C ARG A 31 -26.82 7.05 1.64
N ARG A 32 -27.30 7.90 0.73
CA ARG A 32 -27.40 9.37 0.94
C ARG A 32 -28.22 9.77 2.17
N ARG A 33 -29.07 8.88 2.69
CA ARG A 33 -29.81 9.07 3.95
C ARG A 33 -28.93 8.85 5.19
N PHE A 34 -27.88 8.03 5.14
CA PHE A 34 -26.96 7.86 6.28
C PHE A 34 -26.18 9.14 6.58
N ALA A 35 -25.82 9.91 5.54
CA ALA A 35 -25.17 11.23 5.66
C ALA A 35 -26.10 12.38 6.13
N ARG A 36 -27.32 12.08 6.60
CA ARG A 36 -28.33 13.07 7.02
C ARG A 36 -28.85 12.89 8.45
N VAL A 37 -28.32 11.94 9.22
CA VAL A 37 -28.85 11.52 10.54
C VAL A 37 -27.91 11.89 11.71
N SER A 38 -26.90 12.75 11.49
CA SER A 38 -26.16 13.38 12.58
C SER A 38 -27.05 14.42 13.28
N ASP A 39 -27.83 13.96 14.25
CA ASP A 39 -28.68 14.82 15.09
C ASP A 39 -27.81 15.83 15.87
N SER A 40 -28.36 17.02 16.15
CA SER A 40 -27.55 18.24 16.31
C SER A 40 -26.87 18.42 17.69
N SER A 41 -26.08 17.45 18.13
CA SER A 41 -25.14 17.63 19.24
C SER A 41 -23.98 16.62 19.23
N VAL A 42 -22.76 17.17 19.06
CA VAL A 42 -21.45 16.58 19.37
C VAL A 42 -20.89 15.51 18.40
N ASN A 43 -19.73 15.85 17.83
CA ASN A 43 -18.78 15.08 17.02
C ASN A 43 -19.02 14.95 15.50
N ASP A 44 -18.08 15.54 14.77
CA ASP A 44 -17.96 15.66 13.31
C ASP A 44 -17.38 14.38 12.66
N ALA A 45 -17.96 13.22 12.99
CA ALA A 45 -17.45 11.91 12.63
C ALA A 45 -18.13 11.34 11.37
N ASP A 46 -17.34 10.70 10.49
CA ASP A 46 -17.88 9.93 9.36
C ASP A 46 -18.90 8.89 9.83
N PRO A 47 -20.06 8.74 9.14
CA PRO A 47 -21.02 7.67 9.44
C PRO A 47 -20.33 6.29 9.46
N LEU A 48 -20.47 5.60 10.59
CA LEU A 48 -19.86 4.29 10.84
C LEU A 48 -20.94 3.21 10.95
N ILE A 49 -20.87 2.20 10.09
CA ILE A 49 -21.71 0.99 10.18
C ILE A 49 -20.81 -0.20 10.48
N LYS A 50 -21.10 -0.92 11.56
CA LYS A 50 -20.39 -2.15 11.93
C LYS A 50 -21.16 -3.40 11.54
N SER A 51 -20.43 -4.45 11.20
CA SER A 51 -20.98 -5.80 11.13
C SER A 51 -21.28 -6.35 12.53
N GLY A 52 -21.99 -7.47 12.59
CA GLY A 52 -22.00 -8.29 13.78
C GLY A 52 -20.61 -8.83 14.07
N ALA A 53 -20.31 -9.01 15.35
CA ALA A 53 -19.09 -9.67 15.79
C ALA A 53 -19.08 -11.14 15.34
N PHE A 54 -17.95 -11.62 14.84
CA PHE A 54 -17.73 -12.98 14.35
C PHE A 54 -16.44 -13.56 14.91
N GLN A 55 -16.37 -14.88 15.06
CA GLN A 55 -15.23 -15.55 15.70
C GLN A 55 -14.33 -16.24 14.68
N VAL A 56 -13.03 -15.90 14.72
CA VAL A 56 -11.97 -16.52 13.91
C VAL A 56 -10.70 -16.57 14.75
N GLY A 57 -9.96 -17.68 14.70
CA GLY A 57 -8.76 -17.84 15.53
C GLY A 57 -9.01 -18.06 17.03
N GLY A 58 -10.27 -18.13 17.49
CA GLY A 58 -10.61 -18.02 18.91
C GLY A 58 -10.73 -16.57 19.39
N TYR A 59 -10.44 -15.61 18.53
CA TYR A 59 -10.64 -14.20 18.76
C TYR A 59 -11.98 -13.73 18.17
N THR A 60 -12.50 -12.63 18.69
CA THR A 60 -13.72 -12.00 18.20
C THR A 60 -13.33 -10.80 17.34
N TRP A 61 -13.94 -10.68 16.17
CA TRP A 61 -13.66 -9.65 15.18
C TRP A 61 -14.95 -8.94 14.77
N ASP A 62 -14.88 -7.70 14.30
CA ASP A 62 -15.95 -7.10 13.50
C ASP A 62 -15.40 -6.31 12.29
N LEU A 63 -16.26 -6.05 11.31
CA LEU A 63 -15.96 -5.10 10.24
C LEU A 63 -16.56 -3.75 10.57
N ALA A 64 -15.79 -2.69 10.37
CA ALA A 64 -16.15 -1.30 10.60
C ALA A 64 -16.09 -0.52 9.28
N CYS A 65 -17.25 -0.24 8.68
CA CYS A 65 -17.37 0.48 7.42
C CYS A 65 -17.63 1.97 7.68
N THR A 66 -16.72 2.84 7.28
CA THR A 66 -16.95 4.30 7.29
C THR A 66 -17.48 4.77 5.94
N PHE A 67 -18.30 5.81 5.94
CA PHE A 67 -18.84 6.43 4.73
C PHE A 67 -18.48 7.92 4.70
N TYR A 68 -18.23 8.49 3.53
CA TYR A 68 -17.96 9.93 3.42
C TYR A 68 -19.21 10.73 3.83
N ASN A 69 -19.03 11.71 4.71
CA ASN A 69 -20.08 12.65 5.12
C ASN A 69 -20.40 13.74 4.07
N ASN A 70 -19.95 13.56 2.82
CA ASN A 70 -20.08 14.54 1.73
C ASN A 70 -21.45 14.51 1.01
N GLY A 71 -22.52 14.08 1.69
CA GLY A 71 -23.88 13.97 1.13
C GLY A 71 -24.13 12.84 0.11
N TYR A 72 -23.07 12.27 -0.50
CA TYR A 72 -23.19 11.12 -1.41
C TYR A 72 -23.19 9.77 -0.68
N GLY A 73 -22.55 9.68 0.50
CA GLY A 73 -22.53 8.48 1.33
C GLY A 73 -21.74 7.31 0.73
N HIS A 74 -20.71 7.59 -0.08
CA HIS A 74 -19.82 6.55 -0.61
C HIS A 74 -19.04 5.84 0.50
N LEU A 75 -18.73 4.56 0.31
CA LEU A 75 -17.87 3.80 1.22
C LEU A 75 -16.45 4.40 1.22
N LYS A 76 -15.97 4.78 2.41
CA LYS A 76 -14.72 5.50 2.64
C LYS A 76 -13.58 4.60 3.09
N SER A 77 -13.87 3.67 4.00
CA SER A 77 -12.98 2.58 4.40
C SER A 77 -13.78 1.39 4.92
N ILE A 78 -13.18 0.20 4.85
CA ILE A 78 -13.58 -0.97 5.64
C ILE A 78 -12.38 -1.29 6.51
N THR A 79 -12.57 -1.33 7.84
CA THR A 79 -11.55 -1.72 8.81
C THR A 79 -11.95 -3.06 9.43
N LEU A 80 -11.00 -3.97 9.62
CA LEU A 80 -11.18 -5.19 10.43
C LEU A 80 -10.72 -4.88 11.86
N GLU A 81 -11.60 -4.94 12.84
CA GLU A 81 -11.29 -4.65 14.24
C GLU A 81 -11.24 -5.95 15.07
N LEU A 82 -10.25 -6.05 15.95
CA LEU A 82 -10.09 -7.14 16.91
C LEU A 82 -10.72 -6.73 18.26
N LEU A 83 -11.70 -7.49 18.72
CA LEU A 83 -12.50 -7.21 19.92
C LEU A 83 -12.01 -8.04 21.11
N GLY A 84 -11.30 -7.39 22.03
CA GLY A 84 -10.86 -7.96 23.30
C GLY A 84 -10.05 -6.95 24.12
N THR A 85 -10.15 -7.03 25.45
CA THR A 85 -9.45 -6.10 26.37
C THR A 85 -8.19 -6.68 27.01
N ASP A 86 -7.94 -7.97 26.84
CA ASP A 86 -6.90 -8.71 27.58
C ASP A 86 -6.26 -9.78 26.69
N ILE A 87 -5.63 -9.33 25.61
CA ILE A 87 -4.94 -10.18 24.64
C ILE A 87 -3.44 -10.13 24.98
N ALA A 88 -2.98 -11.14 25.73
CA ALA A 88 -1.61 -11.20 26.26
C ALA A 88 -0.54 -11.54 25.20
N GLU A 89 -0.94 -12.03 24.03
CA GLU A 89 -0.06 -12.56 22.97
C GLU A 89 -0.36 -11.88 21.61
N ASP A 90 0.63 -11.78 20.73
CA ASP A 90 0.47 -11.21 19.39
C ASP A 90 -0.45 -12.10 18.53
N VAL A 91 -1.62 -11.58 18.13
CA VAL A 91 -2.46 -12.24 17.11
C VAL A 91 -1.86 -11.98 15.74
N VAL A 92 -1.40 -13.05 15.07
CA VAL A 92 -0.90 -12.97 13.68
C VAL A 92 -2.02 -13.40 12.72
N ALA A 93 -2.37 -12.52 11.78
CA ALA A 93 -3.44 -12.80 10.83
C ALA A 93 -3.19 -12.19 9.44
N THR A 94 -3.91 -12.73 8.45
CA THR A 94 -4.18 -12.10 7.15
C THR A 94 -5.67 -11.89 6.98
N ALA A 95 -6.05 -10.87 6.21
CA ALA A 95 -7.42 -10.58 5.86
C ALA A 95 -7.55 -10.45 4.34
N SER A 96 -8.65 -10.93 3.77
CA SER A 96 -9.00 -10.76 2.37
C SER A 96 -10.44 -10.31 2.24
N LEU A 97 -10.67 -9.22 1.52
CA LEU A 97 -11.99 -8.65 1.27
C LEU A 97 -12.38 -8.85 -0.18
N ARG A 98 -13.56 -9.41 -0.42
CA ARG A 98 -14.31 -9.29 -1.67
C ARG A 98 -15.50 -8.38 -1.43
N ILE A 99 -15.71 -7.42 -2.33
CA ILE A 99 -16.76 -6.41 -2.20
C ILE A 99 -17.59 -6.42 -3.48
N ASP A 100 -18.84 -6.84 -3.36
CA ASP A 100 -19.83 -6.79 -4.42
C ASP A 100 -20.70 -5.53 -4.18
N ASP A 101 -20.29 -4.41 -4.79
CA ASP A 101 -21.03 -3.13 -4.76
C ASP A 101 -22.05 -3.07 -5.92
N PRO A 102 -23.37 -3.03 -5.63
CA PRO A 102 -24.42 -3.04 -6.66
C PRO A 102 -24.48 -1.74 -7.49
N LEU A 103 -23.70 -0.72 -7.13
CA LEU A 103 -23.67 0.58 -7.79
C LEU A 103 -22.35 0.88 -8.49
N ASP A 104 -21.38 -0.03 -8.41
CA ASP A 104 -20.12 0.03 -9.16
C ASP A 104 -19.41 1.40 -9.01
N GLY A 105 -19.36 1.92 -7.78
CA GLY A 105 -18.80 3.23 -7.44
C GLY A 105 -19.58 4.46 -7.93
N LYS A 106 -20.70 4.31 -8.65
CA LYS A 106 -21.41 5.42 -9.31
C LYS A 106 -22.26 6.26 -8.35
N ALA A 107 -22.29 7.57 -8.60
CA ALA A 107 -22.97 8.55 -7.74
C ALA A 107 -24.51 8.51 -7.86
N THR A 108 -25.07 7.90 -8.91
CA THR A 108 -26.51 7.77 -9.16
C THR A 108 -26.91 6.30 -9.29
N PRO A 109 -28.05 5.87 -8.73
CA PRO A 109 -28.58 4.53 -9.00
C PRO A 109 -28.96 4.42 -10.48
N PRO A 110 -28.75 3.25 -11.12
CA PRO A 110 -29.13 3.06 -12.51
C PRO A 110 -30.64 3.29 -12.68
N THR A 111 -31.02 4.09 -13.67
CA THR A 111 -32.43 4.40 -13.98
C THR A 111 -33.14 3.17 -14.57
N SER A 112 -33.64 2.33 -13.66
CA SER A 112 -34.73 1.36 -13.86
C SER A 112 -34.83 0.68 -15.24
N SER A 113 -34.03 -0.36 -15.47
CA SER A 113 -34.57 -1.57 -16.08
C SER A 113 -35.17 -2.45 -14.97
N PRO A 114 -36.46 -2.80 -14.98
CA PRO A 114 -37.11 -3.55 -13.91
C PRO A 114 -36.64 -5.02 -13.93
N GLY A 115 -35.56 -5.33 -13.21
CA GLY A 115 -34.99 -6.67 -13.22
C GLY A 115 -33.75 -6.92 -12.36
N ASN A 116 -33.00 -5.88 -11.93
CA ASN A 116 -31.92 -6.07 -10.97
C ASN A 116 -32.39 -5.66 -9.56
N THR A 117 -32.65 -6.65 -8.71
CA THR A 117 -33.34 -6.49 -7.41
C THR A 117 -32.42 -6.49 -6.19
N ASP A 118 -31.11 -6.57 -6.37
CA ASP A 118 -30.17 -6.70 -5.24
C ASP A 118 -29.61 -5.35 -4.77
N ASP A 119 -30.41 -4.61 -4.00
CA ASP A 119 -29.99 -3.35 -3.36
C ASP A 119 -29.18 -3.61 -2.07
N ARG A 120 -28.06 -4.34 -2.21
CA ARG A 120 -27.22 -4.80 -1.11
C ARG A 120 -25.75 -4.64 -1.45
N LEU A 121 -25.04 -3.77 -0.72
CA LEU A 121 -23.58 -3.83 -0.67
C LEU A 121 -23.21 -5.07 0.12
N THR A 122 -22.52 -6.02 -0.51
CA THR A 122 -22.09 -7.27 0.12
C THR A 122 -20.57 -7.28 0.26
N ILE A 123 -20.10 -7.42 1.50
CA ILE A 123 -18.69 -7.50 1.86
C ILE A 123 -18.42 -8.90 2.40
N LEU A 124 -17.70 -9.71 1.64
CA LEU A 124 -17.22 -11.02 2.07
C LEU A 124 -15.79 -10.86 2.60
N CYS A 125 -15.64 -10.89 3.92
CA CYS A 125 -14.34 -10.92 4.57
C CYS A 125 -13.93 -12.37 4.84
N THR A 126 -12.71 -12.74 4.43
CA THR A 126 -12.01 -13.94 4.90
C THR A 126 -10.90 -13.48 5.84
N VAL A 127 -10.91 -13.99 7.08
CA VAL A 127 -9.79 -13.82 8.02
C VAL A 127 -9.11 -15.18 8.18
N GLU A 128 -7.79 -15.19 8.12
CA GLU A 128 -6.96 -16.37 8.37
C GLU A 128 -6.05 -16.05 9.56
N VAL A 129 -6.41 -16.57 10.73
CA VAL A 129 -5.62 -16.40 11.95
C VAL A 129 -4.69 -17.58 12.11
N LEU A 130 -3.39 -17.30 12.27
CA LEU A 130 -2.41 -18.31 12.65
C LEU A 130 -2.56 -18.60 14.14
N LYS A 131 -3.07 -19.78 14.48
CA LYS A 131 -3.05 -20.27 15.87
C LYS A 131 -1.76 -21.01 16.15
N GLU A 132 -1.10 -20.64 17.22
CA GLU A 132 -0.29 -21.58 17.98
C GLU A 132 -1.23 -22.40 18.88
N GLU A 133 -1.48 -23.67 18.53
CA GLU A 133 -2.27 -24.54 19.41
C GLU A 133 -1.42 -24.97 20.61
N ALA A 134 -1.67 -24.33 21.75
CA ALA A 134 -1.23 -24.82 23.05
C ALA A 134 -1.91 -26.16 23.36
N SER A 135 -1.24 -27.26 23.00
CA SER A 135 -1.70 -28.63 23.30
C SER A 135 -1.73 -28.86 24.81
N ALA A 136 -2.91 -28.72 25.41
CA ALA A 136 -3.16 -29.00 26.82
C ALA A 136 -3.24 -30.51 27.15
N THR A 137 -2.19 -31.25 26.79
CA THR A 137 -1.87 -32.57 27.36
C THR A 137 -0.35 -32.65 27.54
N ALA A 138 0.10 -33.01 28.74
CA ALA A 138 1.50 -32.88 29.13
C ALA A 138 2.44 -33.81 28.33
N ALA A 139 3.15 -33.22 27.38
CA ALA A 139 4.36 -33.74 26.75
C ALA A 139 5.37 -32.59 26.58
N GLU A 140 6.66 -32.91 26.61
CA GLU A 140 7.76 -31.93 26.72
C GLU A 140 7.85 -30.94 25.52
N PRO A 141 8.37 -29.71 25.73
CA PRO A 141 8.25 -28.63 24.76
C PRO A 141 9.11 -28.86 23.51
N THR A 142 8.45 -29.05 22.36
CA THR A 142 9.07 -28.90 21.05
C THR A 142 9.08 -27.44 20.63
N LYS A 143 10.25 -26.81 20.55
CA LYS A 143 10.41 -25.42 20.11
C LYS A 143 9.96 -25.27 18.66
N SER A 144 9.08 -24.30 18.40
CA SER A 144 8.83 -23.81 17.06
C SER A 144 10.09 -23.12 16.51
N PHE A 145 10.43 -23.40 15.25
CA PHE A 145 11.53 -22.72 14.58
C PHE A 145 11.03 -21.44 13.91
N VAL A 146 11.44 -20.28 14.43
CA VAL A 146 11.21 -18.99 13.79
C VAL A 146 12.50 -18.18 13.87
N SER A 147 13.14 -17.94 12.73
CA SER A 147 14.22 -16.97 12.64
C SER A 147 13.70 -15.58 12.32
N ALA A 148 14.27 -14.57 12.97
CA ALA A 148 13.93 -13.17 12.74
C ALA A 148 14.22 -12.76 11.29
N VAL A 149 13.20 -12.28 10.59
CA VAL A 149 13.30 -11.84 9.19
C VAL A 149 13.61 -10.33 9.16
N PRO A 150 14.73 -9.89 8.55
CA PRO A 150 15.00 -8.47 8.32
C PRO A 150 13.88 -7.79 7.52
N PRO A 151 13.58 -6.51 7.75
CA PRO A 151 12.52 -5.79 7.04
C PRO A 151 12.79 -5.71 5.52
N PRO A 152 11.76 -5.49 4.69
CA PRO A 152 11.95 -5.17 3.28
C PRO A 152 12.88 -3.97 3.08
N THR A 153 13.61 -3.99 1.98
CA THR A 153 14.67 -3.05 1.61
C THR A 153 14.41 -2.37 0.26
N ILE A 154 13.49 -2.91 -0.54
CA ILE A 154 13.19 -2.52 -1.92
C ILE A 154 13.05 -1.00 -2.16
N ALA A 155 12.25 -0.28 -1.37
CA ALA A 155 12.07 1.17 -1.54
C ALA A 155 13.36 1.96 -1.22
N GLY A 156 14.08 1.56 -0.16
CA GLY A 156 15.38 2.15 0.18
C GLY A 156 16.47 1.85 -0.85
N ASP A 157 16.38 0.69 -1.50
CA ASP A 157 17.31 0.29 -2.57
C ASP A 157 17.06 1.07 -3.87
N ILE A 158 15.80 1.26 -4.30
CA ILE A 158 15.50 2.16 -5.42
C ILE A 158 15.92 3.60 -5.07
N HIS A 159 15.72 4.06 -3.84
CA HIS A 159 16.20 5.39 -3.43
C HIS A 159 17.73 5.54 -3.54
N LYS A 160 18.52 4.48 -3.27
CA LYS A 160 19.98 4.51 -3.47
C LYS A 160 20.38 4.78 -4.92
N LEU A 161 19.58 4.42 -5.93
CA LEU A 161 19.88 4.77 -7.32
C LEU A 161 19.99 6.29 -7.52
N LEU A 162 19.15 7.08 -6.84
CA LEU A 162 19.23 8.55 -6.91
C LEU A 162 20.55 9.06 -6.32
N LEU A 163 20.97 8.48 -5.18
CA LEU A 163 22.24 8.82 -4.52
C LEU A 163 23.48 8.33 -5.29
N LEU A 164 23.32 7.32 -6.16
CA LEU A 164 24.38 6.82 -7.03
C LEU A 164 24.65 7.75 -8.22
N LEU A 165 23.63 8.45 -8.74
CA LEU A 165 23.81 9.44 -9.82
C LEU A 165 24.76 10.59 -9.41
N GLU A 166 24.74 11.00 -8.14
CA GLU A 166 25.65 12.02 -7.61
C GLU A 166 27.10 11.54 -7.54
N LYS A 167 27.32 10.23 -7.35
CA LYS A 167 28.64 9.60 -7.17
C LYS A 167 29.21 9.06 -8.48
N ASN A 168 28.34 8.67 -9.40
CA ASN A 168 28.68 8.10 -10.70
C ASN A 168 27.71 8.63 -11.77
N PRO A 169 27.93 9.85 -12.29
CA PRO A 169 27.11 10.44 -13.36
C PRO A 169 26.94 9.55 -14.60
N GLU A 170 27.92 8.70 -14.88
CA GLU A 170 27.90 7.78 -16.04
C GLU A 170 26.87 6.65 -15.90
N SER A 171 26.28 6.41 -14.72
CA SER A 171 25.15 5.47 -14.61
C SER A 171 23.84 6.01 -15.22
N SER A 172 23.80 7.30 -15.56
CA SER A 172 22.63 7.95 -16.15
C SER A 172 22.51 7.71 -17.65
N ASP A 173 21.37 7.19 -18.09
CA ASP A 173 20.99 6.99 -19.50
C ASP A 173 20.09 8.12 -20.06
N VAL A 174 19.71 9.11 -19.22
CA VAL A 174 18.96 10.30 -19.63
C VAL A 174 19.27 11.53 -18.77
N THR A 175 19.47 12.68 -19.43
CA THR A 175 19.68 13.99 -18.83
C THR A 175 18.50 14.90 -19.18
N PHE A 176 17.81 15.43 -18.18
CA PHE A 176 16.80 16.47 -18.35
C PHE A 176 17.45 17.84 -18.26
N VAL A 177 17.12 18.73 -19.17
CA VAL A 177 17.45 20.15 -19.11
C VAL A 177 16.18 20.87 -18.68
N VAL A 178 16.21 21.45 -17.48
CA VAL A 178 15.09 22.15 -16.85
C VAL A 178 15.59 23.53 -16.48
N GLU A 179 15.03 24.57 -17.11
CA GLU A 179 15.64 25.91 -17.11
C GLU A 179 17.12 25.80 -17.54
N ASP A 180 18.06 26.46 -16.83
CA ASP A 180 19.50 26.32 -17.05
C ASP A 180 20.17 25.23 -16.18
N THR A 181 19.44 24.17 -15.83
CA THR A 181 19.93 23.09 -14.95
C THR A 181 19.81 21.73 -15.61
N GLU A 182 20.94 21.03 -15.74
CA GLU A 182 20.99 19.62 -16.14
C GLU A 182 20.75 18.71 -14.93
N ILE A 183 19.87 17.73 -15.10
CA ILE A 183 19.41 16.81 -14.05
C ILE A 183 19.49 15.39 -14.61
N LEU A 184 20.30 14.55 -13.97
CA LEU A 184 20.52 13.16 -14.38
C LEU A 184 19.44 12.24 -13.81
N ALA A 185 19.06 11.21 -14.57
CA ALA A 185 18.14 10.16 -14.14
C ALA A 185 18.40 8.82 -14.86
N HIS A 186 17.62 7.81 -14.50
CA HIS A 186 17.53 6.50 -15.16
C HIS A 186 16.17 6.36 -15.86
N ARG A 187 16.14 6.07 -17.17
CA ARG A 187 14.92 5.92 -17.98
C ARG A 187 14.02 4.81 -17.43
N LEU A 188 14.63 3.70 -17.03
CA LEU A 188 13.92 2.55 -16.46
C LEU A 188 13.08 2.93 -15.23
N VAL A 189 13.69 3.64 -14.28
CA VAL A 189 13.00 4.04 -13.03
C VAL A 189 11.88 5.04 -13.34
N LEU A 190 12.08 5.95 -14.30
CA LEU A 190 11.05 6.91 -14.72
C LEU A 190 9.86 6.19 -15.38
N ALA A 191 10.13 5.33 -16.35
CA ALA A 191 9.11 4.58 -17.08
C ALA A 191 8.31 3.63 -16.16
N MET A 192 8.99 2.92 -15.26
CA MET A 192 8.36 2.08 -14.25
C MET A 192 7.41 2.86 -13.32
N ARG A 193 7.66 4.15 -13.09
CA ARG A 193 6.93 4.97 -12.10
C ARG A 193 5.92 5.94 -12.72
N SER A 194 5.95 6.15 -14.03
CA SER A 194 5.08 7.06 -14.77
C SER A 194 4.76 6.49 -16.17
N PRO A 195 3.48 6.23 -16.48
CA PRO A 195 3.05 5.82 -17.83
C PRO A 195 3.43 6.83 -18.92
N VAL A 196 3.48 8.12 -18.57
CA VAL A 196 3.88 9.20 -19.47
C VAL A 196 5.37 9.10 -19.82
N PHE A 197 6.25 8.92 -18.82
CA PHE A 197 7.66 8.66 -19.10
C PHE A 197 7.90 7.31 -19.79
N ALA A 198 7.06 6.29 -19.56
CA ALA A 198 7.16 5.04 -20.30
C ALA A 198 6.91 5.25 -21.81
N ALA A 199 5.85 5.99 -22.17
CA ALA A 199 5.55 6.33 -23.55
C ALA A 199 6.64 7.23 -24.19
N GLU A 200 7.12 8.23 -23.46
CA GLU A 200 8.10 9.21 -23.93
C GLU A 200 9.52 8.60 -24.08
N LEU A 201 9.97 7.82 -23.10
CA LEU A 201 11.37 7.36 -23.01
C LEU A 201 11.59 5.94 -23.54
N LEU A 202 10.57 5.06 -23.53
CA LEU A 202 10.66 3.68 -24.05
C LEU A 202 9.77 3.42 -25.27
N GLY A 203 8.88 4.35 -25.64
CA GLY A 203 8.04 4.24 -26.83
C GLY A 203 8.73 4.67 -28.13
N HIS A 204 7.93 5.03 -29.14
CA HIS A 204 8.42 5.47 -30.46
C HIS A 204 8.52 7.00 -30.61
N MET A 205 8.57 7.74 -29.50
CA MET A 205 8.71 9.20 -29.50
C MET A 205 10.16 9.61 -29.78
N ARG A 206 10.40 10.88 -30.17
CA ARG A 206 11.77 11.37 -30.46
C ARG A 206 12.68 11.20 -29.24
N GLU A 207 12.11 11.45 -28.07
CA GLU A 207 12.71 11.38 -26.74
C GLU A 207 13.22 9.97 -26.41
N SER A 208 12.67 8.92 -27.04
CA SER A 208 13.16 7.54 -26.87
C SER A 208 14.55 7.32 -27.47
N THR A 209 14.95 8.14 -28.45
CA THR A 209 16.25 8.06 -29.14
C THR A 209 17.29 9.07 -28.63
N THR A 210 16.88 10.05 -27.82
CA THR A 210 17.76 11.13 -27.33
C THR A 210 18.15 10.95 -25.87
N ARG A 211 19.44 11.20 -25.55
CA ARG A 211 19.95 11.22 -24.17
C ARG A 211 19.66 12.54 -23.43
N ARG A 212 19.31 13.63 -24.13
CA ARG A 212 18.98 14.94 -23.55
C ARG A 212 17.53 15.33 -23.85
N VAL A 213 16.72 15.54 -22.82
CA VAL A 213 15.29 15.90 -22.92
C VAL A 213 15.07 17.30 -22.33
N GLN A 214 14.23 18.13 -22.94
CA GLN A 214 13.96 19.52 -22.53
C GLN A 214 12.63 19.62 -21.79
N ILE A 215 12.62 20.23 -20.60
CA ILE A 215 11.40 20.49 -19.82
C ILE A 215 11.19 22.00 -19.73
N HIS A 216 10.10 22.50 -20.30
CA HIS A 216 9.83 23.94 -20.39
C HIS A 216 8.84 24.47 -19.34
N ASP A 217 7.84 23.66 -18.95
CA ASP A 217 6.71 24.13 -18.12
C ASP A 217 6.83 23.68 -16.65
N MET A 218 8.05 23.63 -16.11
CA MET A 218 8.33 23.29 -14.71
C MET A 218 9.65 23.89 -14.23
N SER A 219 9.70 24.42 -13.01
CA SER A 219 10.96 24.86 -12.40
C SER A 219 11.87 23.69 -12.00
N ALA A 220 13.18 23.88 -12.05
CA ALA A 220 14.17 22.83 -11.75
C ALA A 220 14.02 22.26 -10.33
N SER A 221 13.61 23.07 -9.35
CA SER A 221 13.35 22.60 -7.98
C SER A 221 12.13 21.68 -7.88
N THR A 222 11.03 22.01 -8.59
CA THR A 222 9.85 21.14 -8.70
C THR A 222 10.21 19.82 -9.40
N PHE A 223 11.02 19.86 -10.46
CA PHE A 223 11.44 18.63 -11.15
C PHE A 223 12.35 17.76 -10.28
N LYS A 224 13.33 18.34 -9.58
CA LYS A 224 14.14 17.63 -8.56
C LYS A 224 13.26 17.00 -7.47
N ALA A 225 12.22 17.70 -7.01
CA ALA A 225 11.29 17.22 -6.00
C ALA A 225 10.43 16.05 -6.51
N MET A 226 9.93 16.13 -7.74
CA MET A 226 9.22 15.03 -8.42
C MET A 226 10.12 13.81 -8.61
N LEU A 227 11.39 13.99 -9.02
CA LEU A 227 12.36 12.90 -9.12
C LEU A 227 12.63 12.23 -7.76
N ARG A 228 12.78 13.00 -6.68
CA ARG A 228 12.93 12.42 -5.33
C ARG A 228 11.77 11.49 -5.00
N PHE A 229 10.52 11.95 -5.22
CA PHE A 229 9.33 11.11 -5.05
C PHE A 229 9.37 9.86 -5.94
N ILE A 230 9.76 9.97 -7.21
CA ILE A 230 9.81 8.81 -8.12
C ILE A 230 10.72 7.69 -7.57
N TYR A 231 11.84 8.06 -6.92
CA TYR A 231 12.84 7.12 -6.40
C TYR A 231 12.61 6.68 -4.94
N SER A 232 11.96 7.47 -4.08
CA SER A 232 11.70 7.10 -2.67
C SER A 232 10.23 6.75 -2.37
N ASP A 233 9.30 7.21 -3.19
CA ASP A 233 7.85 7.23 -2.91
C ASP A 233 7.47 7.99 -1.62
N GLU A 234 8.36 8.87 -1.16
CA GLU A 234 8.13 9.82 -0.07
C GLU A 234 7.84 11.22 -0.61
N PHE A 235 7.03 12.01 0.10
CA PHE A 235 6.87 13.42 -0.25
C PHE A 235 8.20 14.15 0.00
N PRO A 236 8.73 14.94 -0.95
CA PRO A 236 10.13 15.39 -0.96
C PRO A 236 10.47 16.51 0.05
N VAL A 237 9.50 16.93 0.85
CA VAL A 237 9.64 17.88 1.97
C VAL A 237 9.10 17.18 3.22
N LYS A 238 9.78 17.22 4.36
CA LYS A 238 9.29 16.60 5.60
C LYS A 238 8.43 17.59 6.40
N PRO A 239 7.49 17.12 7.26
CA PRO A 239 6.63 18.02 8.04
C PRO A 239 7.40 18.96 8.98
N ASN A 240 8.58 18.52 9.44
CA ASN A 240 9.41 19.25 10.41
C ASN A 240 10.68 19.88 9.78
N ASP A 241 10.72 20.10 8.46
CA ASP A 241 11.80 20.86 7.80
C ASP A 241 11.67 22.37 8.07
N VAL A 242 11.48 22.74 9.34
CA VAL A 242 11.45 24.12 9.84
C VAL A 242 12.88 24.65 9.94
N VAL A 243 13.45 24.95 8.76
CA VAL A 243 14.69 25.72 8.52
C VAL A 243 15.72 25.72 9.66
N HIS A 244 16.31 24.57 9.96
CA HIS A 244 17.60 24.55 10.64
C HIS A 244 18.72 24.77 9.62
N VAL A 245 19.34 25.94 9.67
CA VAL A 245 20.50 26.33 8.85
C VAL A 245 21.74 25.57 9.33
N GLU A 246 21.84 24.28 9.00
CA GLU A 246 23.07 23.53 9.20
C GLU A 246 24.11 23.94 8.16
N SER A 247 25.17 24.56 8.65
CA SER A 247 26.22 25.16 7.84
C SER A 247 27.29 24.15 7.45
N ARG A 248 27.80 24.29 6.20
CA ARG A 248 28.98 23.65 5.57
C ARG A 248 28.61 22.43 4.69
N SER A 249 29.21 22.25 3.50
CA SER A 249 30.52 22.73 3.05
C SER A 249 30.52 23.45 1.69
N ARG A 250 31.57 24.25 1.45
CA ARG A 250 31.73 25.12 0.27
C ARG A 250 32.26 24.36 -0.95
N ARG A 251 31.59 24.46 -2.12
CA ARG A 251 32.16 24.94 -3.40
C ARG A 251 31.10 24.98 -4.52
N SER A 252 31.29 25.94 -5.44
CA SER A 252 30.49 26.24 -6.64
C SER A 252 29.19 27.02 -6.40
N LEU A 253 29.07 28.19 -7.05
CA LEU A 253 27.89 29.06 -6.96
C LEU A 253 26.79 28.58 -7.92
N LYS A 254 25.65 28.18 -7.35
CA LYS A 254 24.32 28.51 -7.86
C LYS A 254 23.48 28.91 -6.64
N GLU A 255 22.72 29.98 -6.74
CA GLU A 255 21.83 30.44 -5.68
C GLU A 255 20.64 29.46 -5.61
N GLU A 256 20.65 28.52 -4.67
CA GLU A 256 19.45 27.74 -4.36
C GLU A 256 18.44 28.68 -3.66
N PRO A 257 17.23 28.87 -4.21
CA PRO A 257 16.26 29.82 -3.67
C PRO A 257 15.75 29.37 -2.29
N ALA A 258 15.16 30.31 -1.55
CA ALA A 258 14.66 30.11 -0.19
C ALA A 258 13.76 28.86 -0.05
N PRO A 259 13.79 28.16 1.10
CA PRO A 259 13.03 26.93 1.29
C PRO A 259 11.53 27.17 1.08
N ARG A 260 10.95 26.54 0.06
CA ARG A 260 9.51 26.60 -0.22
C ARG A 260 8.75 25.88 0.89
N SER A 261 7.65 26.45 1.36
CA SER A 261 6.76 25.79 2.32
C SER A 261 6.18 24.50 1.72
N ARG A 262 5.81 23.55 2.58
CA ARG A 262 5.28 22.24 2.19
C ARG A 262 4.08 22.36 1.25
N GLU A 263 3.21 23.32 1.50
CA GLU A 263 1.99 23.62 0.74
C GLU A 263 2.33 24.24 -0.61
N SER A 264 3.32 25.14 -0.66
CA SER A 264 3.83 25.69 -1.92
C SER A 264 4.39 24.59 -2.82
N MET A 265 5.17 23.66 -2.24
CA MET A 265 5.69 22.53 -3.00
C MET A 265 4.58 21.57 -3.42
N ALA A 266 3.55 21.37 -2.59
CA ALA A 266 2.38 20.56 -2.95
C ALA A 266 1.58 21.17 -4.12
N ARG A 267 1.44 22.50 -4.21
CA ARG A 267 0.79 23.15 -5.37
C ARG A 267 1.57 22.90 -6.66
N ASP A 268 2.88 23.11 -6.64
CA ASP A 268 3.74 22.88 -7.80
C ASP A 268 3.76 21.40 -8.22
N LEU A 269 3.87 20.49 -7.26
CA LEU A 269 3.90 19.05 -7.49
C LEU A 269 2.54 18.48 -7.91
N LEU A 270 1.41 19.10 -7.54
CA LEU A 270 0.09 18.67 -8.03
C LEU A 270 0.00 18.79 -9.56
N VAL A 271 0.52 19.89 -10.14
CA VAL A 271 0.57 20.10 -11.60
C VAL A 271 1.48 19.06 -12.26
N ALA A 272 2.65 18.81 -11.66
CA ALA A 272 3.60 17.83 -12.16
C ALA A 272 3.04 16.40 -12.09
N ALA A 273 2.40 16.05 -10.97
CA ALA A 273 1.83 14.73 -10.75
C ALA A 273 0.66 14.42 -11.69
N ASP A 274 -0.17 15.41 -12.00
CA ASP A 274 -1.22 15.29 -13.02
C ASP A 274 -0.61 15.10 -14.42
N ARG A 275 0.39 15.91 -14.79
CA ARG A 275 1.05 15.84 -16.10
C ARG A 275 1.75 14.51 -16.38
N TYR A 276 2.41 13.92 -15.37
CA TYR A 276 3.18 12.68 -15.49
C TYR A 276 2.44 11.44 -14.96
N ASP A 277 1.14 11.56 -14.68
CA ASP A 277 0.27 10.51 -14.13
C ASP A 277 0.86 9.80 -12.89
N LEU A 278 1.39 10.60 -11.96
CA LEU A 278 1.91 10.15 -10.67
C LEU A 278 0.78 10.16 -9.63
N GLU A 279 -0.24 9.32 -9.81
CA GLU A 279 -1.47 9.33 -8.99
C GLU A 279 -1.20 9.38 -7.48
N ARG A 280 -0.25 8.58 -6.97
CA ARG A 280 0.07 8.58 -5.54
C ARG A 280 0.64 9.93 -5.06
N LEU A 281 1.50 10.59 -5.84
CA LEU A 281 1.98 11.94 -5.53
C LEU A 281 0.84 12.97 -5.59
N ARG A 282 -0.07 12.83 -6.57
CA ARG A 282 -1.26 13.68 -6.69
C ARG A 282 -2.10 13.61 -5.42
N LEU A 283 -2.42 12.41 -4.93
CA LEU A 283 -3.17 12.18 -3.69
C LEU A 283 -2.44 12.74 -2.45
N MET A 284 -1.10 12.62 -2.37
CA MET A 284 -0.32 13.25 -1.29
C MET A 284 -0.41 14.78 -1.34
N CYS A 285 -0.34 15.38 -2.53
CA CYS A 285 -0.52 16.82 -2.71
C CYS A 285 -1.95 17.25 -2.32
N GLU A 286 -2.97 16.51 -2.76
CA GLU A 286 -4.37 16.76 -2.39
C GLU A 286 -4.58 16.73 -0.87
N SER A 287 -4.04 15.73 -0.14
CA SER A 287 -4.16 15.69 1.34
C SER A 287 -3.53 16.91 2.01
N ILE A 288 -2.30 17.28 1.61
CA ILE A 288 -1.59 18.46 2.15
C ILE A 288 -2.38 19.73 1.86
N LEU A 289 -2.94 19.86 0.65
CA LEU A 289 -3.68 21.04 0.25
C LEU A 289 -5.02 21.14 0.99
N VAL A 290 -5.77 20.04 1.14
CA VAL A 290 -7.00 19.98 1.96
C VAL A 290 -6.73 20.38 3.41
N GLU A 291 -5.63 19.89 4.00
CA GLU A 291 -5.21 20.23 5.37
C GLU A 291 -4.80 21.72 5.52
N SER A 292 -4.55 22.42 4.41
CA SER A 292 -4.16 23.84 4.34
C SER A 292 -5.23 24.80 3.77
N ILE A 293 -6.48 24.35 3.64
CA ILE A 293 -7.58 25.19 3.14
C ILE A 293 -7.94 26.25 4.20
N ASP A 294 -7.84 27.51 3.80
CA ASP A 294 -8.30 28.68 4.54
C ASP A 294 -8.96 29.71 3.60
N ILE A 295 -9.45 30.81 4.18
CA ILE A 295 -10.14 31.90 3.49
C ILE A 295 -9.31 32.49 2.32
N THR A 296 -7.98 32.51 2.44
CA THR A 296 -7.04 33.05 1.43
C THR A 296 -6.58 31.99 0.44
N THR A 297 -6.40 30.73 0.88
CA THR A 297 -5.87 29.66 0.02
C THR A 297 -6.93 28.95 -0.81
N VAL A 298 -8.21 29.01 -0.44
CA VAL A 298 -9.28 28.25 -1.11
C VAL A 298 -9.49 28.65 -2.57
N MET A 299 -9.48 29.96 -2.88
CA MET A 299 -9.71 30.45 -4.25
C MET A 299 -8.52 30.17 -5.19
N PRO A 300 -7.25 30.42 -4.80
CA PRO A 300 -6.09 29.94 -5.56
C PRO A 300 -6.07 28.41 -5.76
N THR A 301 -6.55 27.64 -4.78
CA THR A 301 -6.58 26.18 -4.87
C THR A 301 -7.68 25.70 -5.82
N LEU A 302 -8.87 26.33 -5.83
CA LEU A 302 -9.91 26.11 -6.82
C LEU A 302 -9.46 26.47 -8.24
N GLN A 303 -8.73 27.59 -8.41
CA GLN A 303 -8.12 27.95 -9.69
C GLN A 303 -7.09 26.90 -10.14
N LEU A 304 -6.31 26.36 -9.21
CA LEU A 304 -5.30 25.34 -9.49
C LEU A 304 -5.92 24.03 -10.00
N VAL A 305 -6.98 23.52 -9.36
CA VAL A 305 -7.61 22.25 -9.76
C VAL A 305 -8.55 22.37 -10.96
N ARG A 306 -8.96 23.59 -11.33
CA ARG A 306 -9.94 23.85 -12.39
C ARG A 306 -9.64 23.05 -13.68
N GLY A 307 -10.58 22.19 -14.06
CA GLY A 307 -10.52 21.40 -15.30
C GLY A 307 -9.68 20.11 -15.20
N ARG A 308 -9.01 19.85 -14.08
CA ARG A 308 -8.29 18.60 -13.83
C ARG A 308 -9.24 17.55 -13.27
N GLN A 309 -9.74 16.68 -14.15
CA GLN A 309 -10.63 15.55 -13.83
C GLN A 309 -10.04 14.57 -12.78
N SER A 310 -8.73 14.67 -12.54
CA SER A 310 -7.95 13.90 -11.58
C SER A 310 -8.02 14.44 -10.14
N CYS A 311 -8.36 15.72 -9.93
CA CYS A 311 -8.29 16.45 -8.65
C CYS A 311 -9.66 16.76 -8.03
N LEU A 312 -10.73 16.06 -8.45
CA LEU A 312 -12.11 16.34 -8.04
C LEU A 312 -12.34 16.30 -6.52
N GLN A 313 -11.56 15.50 -5.77
CA GLN A 313 -11.70 15.41 -4.30
C GLN A 313 -11.26 16.70 -3.60
N LEU A 314 -10.14 17.30 -4.04
CA LEU A 314 -9.69 18.60 -3.57
C LEU A 314 -10.66 19.72 -4.00
N GLU A 315 -11.20 19.66 -5.22
CA GLU A 315 -12.21 20.60 -5.71
C GLU A 315 -13.49 20.57 -4.85
N ASP A 316 -14.06 19.38 -4.61
CA ASP A 316 -15.23 19.19 -3.75
C ASP A 316 -14.96 19.67 -2.31
N SER A 317 -13.77 19.39 -1.76
CA SER A 317 -13.37 19.85 -0.41
C SER A 317 -13.30 21.38 -0.31
N CYS A 318 -12.83 22.06 -1.36
CA CYS A 318 -12.86 23.53 -1.40
C CYS A 318 -14.29 24.09 -1.52
N ILE A 319 -15.18 23.45 -2.29
CA ILE A 319 -16.59 23.84 -2.35
C ILE A 319 -17.30 23.60 -1.01
N GLU A 320 -17.04 22.47 -0.34
CA GLU A 320 -17.58 22.14 0.97
C GLU A 320 -17.13 23.15 2.04
N TYR A 321 -15.84 23.53 2.05
CA TYR A 321 -15.32 24.58 2.94
C TYR A 321 -16.03 25.92 2.76
N ILE A 322 -16.26 26.35 1.51
CA ILE A 322 -16.97 27.61 1.22
C ILE A 322 -18.46 27.49 1.56
N ALA A 323 -19.08 26.33 1.33
CA ALA A 323 -20.51 26.09 1.62
C ALA A 323 -20.80 25.76 3.09
N ALA A 324 -19.78 25.57 3.93
CA ALA A 324 -19.94 25.21 5.33
C ALA A 324 -20.67 26.31 6.12
N ASP A 325 -20.30 27.58 5.92
CA ASP A 325 -20.78 28.75 6.65
C ASP A 325 -20.91 29.99 5.72
N PRO A 326 -22.08 30.67 5.68
CA PRO A 326 -22.25 31.93 4.95
C PRO A 326 -21.23 33.03 5.29
N ASP A 327 -20.76 33.11 6.54
CA ASP A 327 -19.79 34.13 6.97
C ASP A 327 -18.38 33.82 6.42
N VAL A 328 -17.99 32.54 6.33
CA VAL A 328 -16.77 32.10 5.65
C VAL A 328 -16.83 32.48 4.16
N TYR A 329 -17.96 32.22 3.49
CA TYR A 329 -18.11 32.61 2.09
C TYR A 329 -18.10 34.14 1.90
N ALA A 330 -18.70 34.91 2.82
CA ALA A 330 -18.63 36.36 2.80
C ALA A 330 -17.18 36.87 2.97
N ALA A 331 -16.39 36.24 3.84
CA ALA A 331 -14.97 36.55 4.01
C ALA A 331 -14.14 36.21 2.77
N VAL A 332 -14.35 35.02 2.17
CA VAL A 332 -13.71 34.61 0.89
C VAL A 332 -14.01 35.61 -0.22
N ARG A 333 -15.25 36.10 -0.32
CA ARG A 333 -15.64 37.13 -1.30
C ARG A 333 -15.02 38.50 -1.08
N ALA A 334 -14.47 38.77 0.10
CA ALA A 334 -13.83 40.03 0.45
C ALA A 334 -12.31 40.03 0.18
N THR A 335 -11.69 38.85 0.01
CA THR A 335 -10.24 38.74 -0.28
C THR A 335 -9.89 39.30 -1.66
N GLU A 336 -8.62 39.60 -1.89
CA GLU A 336 -8.17 40.16 -3.16
C GLU A 336 -8.12 39.08 -4.24
N GLU A 337 -7.72 37.86 -3.88
CA GLU A 337 -7.64 36.69 -4.76
C GLU A 337 -9.00 36.38 -5.40
N TYR A 338 -10.12 36.53 -4.66
CA TYR A 338 -11.46 36.37 -5.22
C TYR A 338 -11.83 37.48 -6.22
N LYS A 339 -11.40 38.73 -5.98
CA LYS A 339 -11.66 39.87 -6.88
C LYS A 339 -10.86 39.73 -8.17
N GLU A 340 -9.56 39.47 -8.06
CA GLU A 340 -8.66 39.21 -9.19
C GLU A 340 -9.18 38.04 -10.04
N LEU A 341 -9.64 36.95 -9.41
CA LEU A 341 -10.24 35.81 -10.09
C LEU A 341 -11.59 36.13 -10.73
N LYS A 342 -12.40 37.02 -10.14
CA LYS A 342 -13.67 37.45 -10.73
C LYS A 342 -13.46 38.27 -12.00
N GLU A 343 -12.41 39.09 -12.04
CA GLU A 343 -12.04 39.88 -13.22
C GLU A 343 -11.35 39.02 -14.28
N THR A 344 -10.42 38.16 -13.89
CA THR A 344 -9.61 37.34 -14.81
C THR A 344 -10.35 36.09 -15.31
N CYS A 345 -11.19 35.49 -14.47
CA CYS A 345 -11.79 34.15 -14.66
C CYS A 345 -13.25 34.10 -14.18
N SER A 346 -14.08 35.07 -14.59
CA SER A 346 -15.50 35.18 -14.20
C SER A 346 -16.31 33.87 -14.28
N SER A 347 -16.03 33.01 -15.26
CA SER A 347 -16.66 31.69 -15.40
C SER A 347 -16.39 30.73 -14.22
N LEU A 348 -15.18 30.75 -13.65
CA LEU A 348 -14.85 29.92 -12.46
C LEU A 348 -15.66 30.41 -11.25
N VAL A 349 -15.77 31.72 -11.09
CA VAL A 349 -16.55 32.31 -10.00
C VAL A 349 -18.04 31.98 -10.15
N ILE A 350 -18.60 32.01 -11.36
CA ILE A 350 -19.99 31.59 -11.61
C ILE A 350 -20.17 30.11 -11.24
N GLU A 351 -19.29 29.22 -11.70
CA GLU A 351 -19.32 27.79 -11.41
C GLU A 351 -19.24 27.48 -9.90
N VAL A 352 -18.33 28.14 -9.17
CA VAL A 352 -18.23 28.02 -7.70
C VAL A 352 -19.52 28.50 -7.02
N ASN A 353 -20.07 29.65 -7.44
CA ASN A 353 -21.31 30.19 -6.88
C ASN A 353 -22.50 29.25 -7.10
N GLU A 354 -22.62 28.65 -8.30
CA GLU A 354 -23.65 27.66 -8.62
C GLU A 354 -23.50 26.40 -7.79
N ARG A 355 -22.30 25.84 -7.67
CA ARG A 355 -22.05 24.64 -6.86
C ARG A 355 -22.34 24.88 -5.37
N VAL A 356 -21.89 25.99 -4.80
CA VAL A 356 -22.22 26.39 -3.41
C VAL A 356 -23.74 26.53 -3.21
N ALA A 357 -24.46 27.12 -4.17
CA ALA A 357 -25.91 27.20 -4.10
C ALA A 357 -26.57 25.81 -4.13
N THR A 358 -26.13 24.89 -5.00
CA THR A 358 -26.67 23.52 -5.05
C THR A 358 -26.37 22.72 -3.78
N HIS A 359 -25.20 22.89 -3.18
CA HIS A 359 -24.83 22.25 -1.90
C HIS A 359 -25.76 22.71 -0.76
N ASN A 360 -26.03 24.01 -0.68
CA ASN A 360 -26.96 24.57 0.32
C ASN A 360 -28.41 24.08 0.10
N MET A 361 -28.90 24.03 -1.14
CA MET A 361 -30.22 23.47 -1.45
C MET A 361 -30.33 21.98 -1.09
N ALA A 362 -29.25 21.21 -1.22
CA ALA A 362 -29.23 19.80 -0.86
C ALA A 362 -29.36 19.54 0.65
N ARG A 363 -28.90 20.45 1.51
CA ARG A 363 -29.03 20.33 2.99
C ARG A 363 -30.49 20.40 3.47
N HIS A 364 -31.30 21.29 2.89
CA HIS A 364 -32.67 21.60 3.37
C HIS A 364 -33.75 20.53 3.10
N THR A 365 -33.48 19.49 2.29
CA THR A 365 -34.50 18.51 1.84
C THR A 365 -34.55 17.22 2.68
N SER A 366 -34.09 17.26 3.93
CA SER A 366 -33.69 16.06 4.68
C SER A 366 -34.68 15.56 5.74
N SER A 367 -35.66 16.36 6.16
CA SER A 367 -36.16 16.33 7.54
C SER A 367 -37.61 15.86 7.75
N SER A 368 -38.13 14.88 7.00
CA SER A 368 -39.54 14.44 7.19
C SER A 368 -39.85 12.94 6.95
N SER A 369 -40.11 12.22 8.07
CA SER A 369 -41.11 11.12 8.24
C SER A 369 -40.83 9.71 7.64
N PRO A 370 -41.64 8.66 7.92
CA PRO A 370 -41.96 8.03 9.22
C PRO A 370 -41.80 6.47 9.23
N SER A 371 -42.26 5.74 10.26
CA SER A 371 -41.88 4.35 10.62
C SER A 371 -42.95 3.22 10.47
N SER A 372 -42.54 2.00 10.06
CA SER A 372 -43.16 0.64 10.27
C SER A 372 -42.60 -0.45 9.30
N SER A 373 -42.78 -1.78 9.44
CA SER A 373 -42.61 -2.70 10.61
C SER A 373 -42.63 -4.22 10.21
N SER A 374 -42.01 -5.09 11.04
CA SER A 374 -42.24 -6.57 11.23
C SER A 374 -41.69 -7.67 10.27
N HIS A 375 -41.36 -8.82 10.90
CA HIS A 375 -41.21 -10.24 10.44
C HIS A 375 -39.89 -10.81 9.82
N GLN A 376 -39.63 -12.10 10.14
CA GLN A 376 -38.50 -13.02 9.86
C GLN A 376 -39.11 -14.41 9.47
N PRO A 377 -38.48 -15.34 8.70
CA PRO A 377 -37.22 -16.09 9.01
C PRO A 377 -36.37 -16.42 7.72
N PRO A 378 -35.44 -17.42 7.61
CA PRO A 378 -34.75 -18.30 8.58
C PRO A 378 -33.20 -18.18 8.55
N GLU A 379 -32.48 -19.17 9.09
CA GLU A 379 -31.08 -19.09 9.58
C GLU A 379 -29.97 -18.80 8.54
N LYS A 380 -29.52 -17.54 8.51
CA LYS A 380 -28.12 -17.11 8.36
C LYS A 380 -27.74 -16.31 9.61
N SER A 381 -26.45 -16.19 9.97
CA SER A 381 -26.03 -15.24 11.03
C SER A 381 -26.01 -13.78 10.54
N MET A 382 -27.17 -13.31 10.09
CA MET A 382 -27.43 -11.90 9.82
C MET A 382 -27.62 -11.14 11.14
N SER A 383 -26.78 -10.14 11.36
CA SER A 383 -26.88 -9.23 12.51
C SER A 383 -27.62 -7.96 12.13
N ILE A 384 -28.56 -7.54 12.97
CA ILE A 384 -29.15 -6.19 12.93
C ILE A 384 -28.78 -5.51 14.25
N PHE A 385 -28.31 -4.27 14.14
CA PHE A 385 -27.60 -3.53 15.18
C PHE A 385 -28.42 -3.30 16.46
N ASN A 386 -27.77 -3.41 17.61
CA ASN A 386 -28.18 -2.73 18.83
C ASN A 386 -26.91 -2.33 19.63
N SER A 387 -26.87 -1.10 20.16
CA SER A 387 -25.62 -0.52 20.65
C SER A 387 -25.26 -0.93 22.08
N SER A 388 -24.00 -1.29 22.30
CA SER A 388 -23.35 -1.19 23.61
C SER A 388 -21.91 -0.71 23.45
N GLN A 389 -21.44 0.13 24.37
CA GLN A 389 -20.10 0.72 24.34
C GLN A 389 -19.06 -0.28 24.83
N VAL A 390 -17.99 -0.48 24.05
CA VAL A 390 -16.78 -1.20 24.45
C VAL A 390 -15.57 -0.38 24.00
N VAL A 391 -14.60 -0.19 24.90
CA VAL A 391 -13.34 0.53 24.65
C VAL A 391 -12.39 -0.42 23.90
N ARG A 392 -11.68 0.09 22.87
CA ARG A 392 -11.00 -0.74 21.86
C ARG A 392 -9.49 -0.52 21.82
N GLY A 393 -8.73 -1.59 21.56
CA GLY A 393 -7.51 -1.51 20.77
C GLY A 393 -7.85 -1.57 19.29
N THR A 394 -7.12 -0.86 18.43
CA THR A 394 -7.41 -0.81 16.98
C THR A 394 -6.15 -1.05 16.16
N HIS A 395 -6.27 -1.87 15.11
CA HIS A 395 -5.31 -1.96 14.02
C HIS A 395 -6.03 -1.52 12.75
N GLU A 396 -5.59 -0.43 12.12
CA GLU A 396 -6.32 0.18 11.01
C GLU A 396 -5.88 -0.42 9.66
N PHE A 397 -6.49 -1.56 9.27
CA PHE A 397 -6.46 -1.98 7.87
C PHE A 397 -7.34 -1.03 7.05
N ARG A 398 -6.75 0.06 6.53
CA ARG A 398 -7.45 1.09 5.76
C ARG A 398 -7.29 0.81 4.26
N ILE A 399 -8.41 0.70 3.54
CA ILE A 399 -8.46 0.90 2.08
C ILE A 399 -8.94 2.34 1.84
N PRO A 400 -8.06 3.36 1.79
CA PRO A 400 -8.47 4.72 1.47
C PRO A 400 -8.90 4.82 0.00
N ASN A 401 -9.89 5.67 -0.30
CA ASN A 401 -10.36 5.96 -1.65
C ASN A 401 -10.77 4.69 -2.44
N PHE A 402 -11.62 3.85 -1.85
CA PHE A 402 -12.15 2.61 -2.46
C PHE A 402 -12.61 2.79 -3.92
N SER A 403 -13.26 3.91 -4.25
CA SER A 403 -13.71 4.25 -5.62
C SER A 403 -12.59 4.37 -6.67
N SER A 404 -11.32 4.47 -6.27
CA SER A 404 -10.15 4.42 -7.16
C SER A 404 -9.53 3.02 -7.22
N VAL A 405 -9.52 2.29 -6.10
CA VAL A 405 -9.11 0.87 -6.06
C VAL A 405 -10.04 0.00 -6.93
N GLN A 406 -11.36 0.25 -6.87
CA GLN A 406 -12.36 -0.42 -7.69
C GLN A 406 -12.19 -0.11 -9.19
N ARG A 407 -11.77 1.11 -9.56
CA ARG A 407 -11.49 1.48 -10.96
C ARG A 407 -10.23 0.83 -11.53
N SER A 408 -9.27 0.47 -10.69
CA SER A 408 -8.03 -0.22 -11.10
C SER A 408 -8.13 -1.75 -11.07
N HIS A 409 -8.96 -2.32 -10.19
CA HIS A 409 -9.05 -3.78 -9.99
C HIS A 409 -10.34 -4.43 -10.51
N GLY A 410 -11.37 -3.65 -10.85
CA GLY A 410 -12.62 -4.17 -11.41
C GLY A 410 -13.54 -4.88 -10.39
N PRO A 411 -14.81 -5.13 -10.75
CA PRO A 411 -15.80 -5.68 -9.83
C PRO A 411 -15.54 -7.15 -9.49
N GLY A 412 -15.70 -7.51 -8.21
CA GLY A 412 -15.63 -8.89 -7.70
C GLY A 412 -14.22 -9.42 -7.40
N GLN A 413 -13.16 -8.62 -7.57
CA GLN A 413 -11.80 -9.02 -7.18
C GLN A 413 -11.57 -9.00 -5.67
N VAL A 414 -10.53 -9.73 -5.24
CA VAL A 414 -10.16 -9.91 -3.83
C VAL A 414 -9.00 -8.98 -3.49
N ILE A 415 -9.15 -8.18 -2.44
CA ILE A 415 -8.10 -7.33 -1.87
C ILE A 415 -7.55 -8.03 -0.63
N THR A 416 -6.29 -8.45 -0.66
CA THR A 416 -5.62 -9.15 0.45
C THR A 416 -4.68 -8.22 1.20
N SER A 417 -4.67 -8.31 2.53
CA SER A 417 -3.73 -7.59 3.39
C SER A 417 -2.38 -8.29 3.42
N ASN A 418 -1.32 -7.53 3.67
CA ASN A 418 -0.08 -8.10 4.19
C ASN A 418 -0.35 -8.78 5.56
N ILE A 419 0.57 -9.65 6.00
CA ILE A 419 0.52 -10.24 7.34
C ILE A 419 0.63 -9.12 8.38
N PHE A 420 -0.30 -9.09 9.34
CA PHE A 420 -0.31 -8.10 10.43
C PHE A 420 -0.33 -8.77 11.81
N LYS A 421 0.12 -8.01 12.82
CA LYS A 421 0.15 -8.39 14.25
C LYS A 421 -0.72 -7.44 15.07
N VAL A 422 -1.49 -7.98 16.00
CA VAL A 422 -2.34 -7.19 16.92
C VAL A 422 -2.26 -7.76 18.34
N GLY A 423 -1.86 -6.93 19.30
CA GLY A 423 -1.52 -7.34 20.68
C GLY A 423 -0.22 -6.68 21.13
N GLY A 424 0.07 -6.69 22.43
CA GLY A 424 1.32 -6.15 22.99
C GLY A 424 1.11 -5.22 24.19
N GLY A 425 1.39 -5.73 25.39
CA GLY A 425 1.38 -4.95 26.63
C GLY A 425 2.54 -3.95 26.74
N ILE A 426 2.33 -2.83 27.42
CA ILE A 426 3.35 -1.78 27.61
C ILE A 426 4.42 -2.24 28.60
N HIS A 427 5.47 -2.90 28.11
CA HIS A 427 6.79 -2.94 28.75
C HIS A 427 7.89 -3.34 27.74
N ASP A 428 8.45 -2.35 27.03
CA ASP A 428 9.89 -2.07 27.16
C ASP A 428 10.29 -0.73 26.51
N GLN A 429 10.95 0.13 27.28
CA GLN A 429 11.41 1.43 26.84
C GLN A 429 12.76 1.35 26.12
N HIS A 430 12.83 0.88 24.87
CA HIS A 430 14.01 1.06 24.01
C HIS A 430 13.66 1.60 22.61
N ASN A 431 13.31 2.89 22.59
CA ASN A 431 13.48 3.85 21.49
C ASN A 431 13.49 3.32 20.04
N HIS A 432 12.33 2.89 19.55
CA HIS A 432 11.97 3.11 18.14
C HIS A 432 10.78 4.08 18.12
N GLN A 433 11.06 5.36 17.86
CA GLN A 433 10.04 6.35 17.56
C GLN A 433 9.40 6.04 16.21
N CYS A 434 8.42 5.13 16.20
CA CYS A 434 7.37 5.13 15.19
C CYS A 434 6.57 6.42 15.37
N GLN A 435 6.98 7.47 14.66
CA GLN A 435 6.30 8.77 14.68
C GLN A 435 4.87 8.58 14.15
N THR A 436 3.90 8.64 15.04
CA THR A 436 2.46 8.60 14.73
C THR A 436 2.01 9.93 14.12
N HIS A 437 2.59 10.30 12.97
CA HIS A 437 2.06 11.36 12.13
C HIS A 437 0.80 10.86 11.42
N ASN A 438 -0.34 11.23 12.02
CA ASN A 438 -1.70 10.99 11.55
C ASN A 438 -1.94 11.65 10.18
N SER A 439 -1.52 10.98 9.11
CA SER A 439 -1.64 11.43 7.73
C SER A 439 -2.31 10.35 6.89
N ARG A 440 -3.14 10.75 5.92
CA ARG A 440 -3.98 9.89 5.05
C ARG A 440 -3.16 9.11 4.01
N ALA A 441 -1.95 8.68 4.34
CA ALA A 441 -0.99 8.14 3.39
C ALA A 441 -1.41 6.75 2.86
N THR A 442 -1.63 6.67 1.55
CA THR A 442 -1.63 5.41 0.81
C THR A 442 -0.28 4.68 1.00
N PRO A 443 -0.26 3.34 1.10
CA PRO A 443 0.98 2.57 1.20
C PRO A 443 1.88 2.81 -0.02
N SER A 444 3.17 2.46 0.09
CA SER A 444 4.10 2.64 -1.04
C SER A 444 3.77 1.70 -2.19
N ASN A 445 3.89 2.17 -3.43
CA ASN A 445 3.67 1.40 -4.65
C ASN A 445 4.97 1.09 -5.44
N ILE A 446 6.16 1.22 -4.84
CA ILE A 446 7.41 0.82 -5.52
C ILE A 446 7.45 -0.69 -5.80
N ALA A 447 7.09 -1.53 -4.83
CA ALA A 447 7.10 -2.99 -4.97
C ALA A 447 6.20 -3.52 -6.11
N PRO A 448 4.90 -3.18 -6.19
CA PRO A 448 4.05 -3.65 -7.28
C PRO A 448 4.49 -3.12 -8.66
N HIS A 449 5.10 -1.93 -8.73
CA HIS A 449 5.66 -1.42 -10.00
C HIS A 449 6.90 -2.23 -10.44
N LEU A 450 7.73 -2.69 -9.51
CA LEU A 450 8.87 -3.57 -9.80
C LEU A 450 8.43 -4.99 -10.19
N GLU A 451 7.38 -5.51 -9.54
CA GLU A 451 6.75 -6.77 -9.91
C GLU A 451 6.18 -6.69 -11.34
N GLN A 452 5.44 -5.63 -11.67
CA GLN A 452 4.94 -5.38 -13.02
C GLN A 452 6.10 -5.26 -14.04
N LEU A 453 7.20 -4.60 -13.68
CA LEU A 453 8.38 -4.49 -14.53
C LEU A 453 9.04 -5.86 -14.78
N MET A 454 9.08 -6.74 -13.77
CA MET A 454 9.54 -8.13 -13.91
C MET A 454 8.62 -8.94 -14.83
N VAL A 455 7.29 -8.83 -14.67
CA VAL A 455 6.30 -9.60 -15.44
C VAL A 455 6.21 -9.14 -16.91
N THR A 456 6.42 -7.86 -17.18
CA THR A 456 6.36 -7.30 -18.55
C THR A 456 7.67 -7.38 -19.32
N GLU A 457 8.80 -7.57 -18.62
CA GLU A 457 10.17 -7.58 -19.16
C GLU A 457 10.53 -6.31 -19.98
N GLN A 458 9.73 -5.24 -19.85
CA GLN A 458 9.80 -4.07 -20.71
C GLN A 458 11.03 -3.20 -20.39
N GLY A 459 11.95 -3.13 -21.35
CA GLY A 459 13.22 -2.42 -21.18
C GLY A 459 14.30 -3.27 -20.52
N SER A 460 14.14 -4.60 -20.49
CA SER A 460 15.18 -5.53 -20.08
C SER A 460 16.44 -5.39 -20.96
N ASP A 461 17.58 -5.25 -20.29
CA ASP A 461 18.91 -5.04 -20.87
C ASP A 461 19.90 -6.16 -20.49
N LEU A 462 19.40 -7.17 -19.76
CA LEU A 462 20.15 -8.29 -19.23
C LEU A 462 19.36 -9.58 -19.40
N THR A 463 20.04 -10.65 -19.82
CA THR A 463 19.52 -12.01 -19.89
C THR A 463 20.46 -12.93 -19.12
N PHE A 464 19.90 -13.68 -18.16
CA PHE A 464 20.58 -14.80 -17.54
C PHE A 464 20.32 -16.06 -18.33
N LEU A 465 21.38 -16.80 -18.67
CA LEU A 465 21.30 -18.14 -19.23
C LEU A 465 21.65 -19.15 -18.12
N VAL A 466 20.70 -20.04 -17.81
CA VAL A 466 20.82 -21.07 -16.79
C VAL A 466 20.24 -22.38 -17.31
N GLU A 467 21.06 -23.43 -17.31
CA GLU A 467 20.76 -24.67 -18.04
C GLU A 467 20.44 -24.31 -19.52
N GLU A 468 19.25 -24.65 -20.02
CA GLU A 468 18.75 -24.27 -21.35
C GLU A 468 17.66 -23.16 -21.27
N SER A 469 17.56 -22.45 -20.13
CA SER A 469 16.57 -21.40 -19.90
C SER A 469 17.18 -20.00 -19.97
N GLU A 470 16.53 -19.11 -20.72
CA GLU A 470 16.77 -17.67 -20.68
C GLU A 470 15.81 -17.01 -19.68
N ILE A 471 16.32 -16.04 -18.91
CA ILE A 471 15.55 -15.25 -17.93
C ILE A 471 15.94 -13.78 -18.12
N HIS A 472 15.01 -12.96 -18.59
CA HIS A 472 15.25 -11.54 -18.80
C HIS A 472 15.17 -10.76 -17.49
N ALA A 473 15.97 -9.68 -17.39
CA ALA A 473 16.10 -8.86 -16.21
C ALA A 473 16.60 -7.45 -16.57
N HIS A 474 16.62 -6.59 -15.56
CA HIS A 474 17.08 -5.22 -15.64
C HIS A 474 18.38 -5.06 -14.84
N ARG A 475 19.50 -4.86 -15.52
CA ARG A 475 20.84 -4.77 -14.95
C ARG A 475 20.92 -3.74 -13.83
N LEU A 476 20.22 -2.62 -13.97
CA LEU A 476 20.13 -1.56 -12.96
C LEU A 476 19.53 -2.06 -11.64
N ILE A 477 18.47 -2.88 -11.69
CA ILE A 477 17.81 -3.43 -10.51
C ILE A 477 18.68 -4.51 -9.88
N ILE A 478 19.25 -5.42 -10.69
CA ILE A 478 20.17 -6.46 -10.21
C ILE A 478 21.39 -5.83 -9.51
N ALA A 479 22.03 -4.82 -10.11
CA ALA A 479 23.25 -4.20 -9.59
C ALA A 479 23.07 -3.58 -8.19
N VAL A 480 21.86 -3.13 -7.85
CA VAL A 480 21.56 -2.58 -6.52
C VAL A 480 21.15 -3.66 -5.52
N ARG A 481 20.25 -4.56 -5.95
CA ARG A 481 19.57 -5.52 -5.07
C ARG A 481 20.39 -6.80 -4.82
N SER A 482 21.20 -7.21 -5.79
CA SER A 482 22.06 -8.40 -5.73
C SER A 482 23.25 -8.27 -6.70
N PRO A 483 24.22 -7.37 -6.42
CA PRO A 483 25.39 -7.17 -7.29
C PRO A 483 26.23 -8.43 -7.51
N LEU A 484 26.14 -9.43 -6.62
CA LEU A 484 26.83 -10.71 -6.76
C LEU A 484 26.31 -11.56 -7.93
N LEU A 485 25.08 -11.34 -8.42
CA LEU A 485 24.59 -11.95 -9.66
C LEU A 485 25.32 -11.43 -10.92
N LEU A 486 25.98 -10.27 -10.84
CA LEU A 486 26.79 -9.68 -11.92
C LEU A 486 28.29 -9.91 -11.70
N GLN A 487 28.69 -10.66 -10.66
CA GLN A 487 30.10 -10.86 -10.34
C GLN A 487 30.81 -11.67 -11.45
N GLY A 488 31.87 -11.11 -12.02
CA GLY A 488 32.60 -11.72 -13.13
C GLY A 488 31.99 -11.48 -14.51
N ALA A 489 30.85 -10.79 -14.59
CA ALA A 489 30.27 -10.34 -15.85
C ALA A 489 30.86 -8.99 -16.28
N GLU A 490 31.19 -8.86 -17.57
CA GLU A 490 31.65 -7.58 -18.13
C GLU A 490 30.60 -6.47 -17.98
N PRO A 491 30.99 -5.19 -17.78
CA PRO A 491 30.06 -4.07 -17.64
C PRO A 491 29.07 -3.93 -18.80
N SER A 492 29.47 -4.32 -20.01
CA SER A 492 28.69 -4.19 -21.25
C SER A 492 28.05 -5.49 -21.75
N THR A 493 28.19 -6.62 -21.04
CA THR A 493 27.51 -7.86 -21.47
C THR A 493 26.02 -7.77 -21.16
N ALA A 494 25.20 -8.08 -22.17
CA ALA A 494 23.76 -8.33 -22.03
C ALA A 494 23.45 -9.79 -21.66
N LEU A 495 24.44 -10.70 -21.72
CA LEU A 495 24.27 -12.12 -21.37
C LEU A 495 25.19 -12.50 -20.20
N VAL A 496 24.61 -13.09 -19.16
CA VAL A 496 25.32 -13.64 -18.01
C VAL A 496 24.95 -15.12 -17.85
N ARG A 497 25.96 -15.99 -17.78
CA ARG A 497 25.75 -17.42 -17.49
C ARG A 497 25.83 -17.65 -15.99
N ILE A 498 24.89 -18.41 -15.43
CA ILE A 498 24.99 -18.88 -14.04
C ILE A 498 25.00 -20.41 -14.05
N ASP A 499 26.20 -20.95 -13.86
CA ASP A 499 26.44 -22.38 -13.72
C ASP A 499 26.13 -22.86 -12.29
N ASP A 500 25.93 -24.18 -12.16
CA ASP A 500 25.61 -24.89 -10.92
C ASP A 500 24.36 -24.34 -10.19
N MET A 501 23.30 -24.05 -10.96
CA MET A 501 22.00 -23.62 -10.45
C MET A 501 20.88 -24.09 -11.39
N LYS A 502 19.74 -24.52 -10.84
CA LYS A 502 18.54 -24.83 -11.65
C LYS A 502 17.82 -23.54 -12.06
N ALA A 503 17.22 -23.52 -13.24
CA ALA A 503 16.44 -22.38 -13.72
C ALA A 503 15.32 -21.95 -12.77
N ALA A 504 14.65 -22.90 -12.10
CA ALA A 504 13.61 -22.62 -11.11
C ALA A 504 14.14 -21.85 -9.89
N VAL A 505 15.36 -22.17 -9.43
CA VAL A 505 16.01 -21.52 -8.29
C VAL A 505 16.44 -20.11 -8.66
N LEU A 506 17.00 -19.89 -9.85
CA LEU A 506 17.30 -18.51 -10.30
C LEU A 506 16.01 -17.70 -10.48
N LYS A 507 14.94 -18.26 -11.03
CA LYS A 507 13.63 -17.58 -11.10
C LYS A 507 13.13 -17.13 -9.72
N ALA A 508 13.33 -17.95 -8.68
CA ALA A 508 12.99 -17.58 -7.31
C ALA A 508 13.89 -16.48 -6.71
N VAL A 509 15.18 -16.49 -7.02
CA VAL A 509 16.12 -15.40 -6.66
C VAL A 509 15.75 -14.09 -7.36
N ILE A 510 15.44 -14.15 -8.65
CA ILE A 510 15.02 -12.99 -9.44
C ILE A 510 13.68 -12.45 -8.93
N HIS A 511 12.68 -13.31 -8.68
CA HIS A 511 11.43 -12.92 -8.02
C HIS A 511 11.69 -12.11 -6.74
N PHE A 512 12.49 -12.66 -5.82
CA PHE A 512 12.83 -11.97 -4.57
C PHE A 512 13.54 -10.62 -4.79
N VAL A 513 14.37 -10.48 -5.83
CA VAL A 513 15.01 -9.20 -6.17
C VAL A 513 13.96 -8.11 -6.46
N TYR A 514 12.88 -8.43 -7.17
CA TYR A 514 11.82 -7.47 -7.54
C TYR A 514 10.67 -7.35 -6.53
N THR A 515 10.48 -8.30 -5.61
CA THR A 515 9.33 -8.29 -4.67
C THR A 515 9.72 -8.21 -3.19
N ASP A 516 10.95 -8.53 -2.80
CA ASP A 516 11.37 -8.78 -1.41
C ASP A 516 10.60 -9.95 -0.72
N GLU A 517 9.97 -10.82 -1.52
CA GLU A 517 9.16 -11.97 -1.12
C GLU A 517 9.57 -13.26 -1.85
N LEU A 518 9.37 -14.40 -1.18
CA LEU A 518 9.60 -15.71 -1.82
C LEU A 518 8.41 -16.07 -2.72
N PRO A 519 8.64 -16.70 -3.88
CA PRO A 519 7.55 -17.34 -4.62
C PRO A 519 6.98 -18.52 -3.80
N PRO A 520 5.73 -18.94 -4.08
CA PRO A 520 5.14 -20.12 -3.44
C PRO A 520 5.92 -21.39 -3.81
N VAL A 521 6.42 -22.10 -2.80
CA VAL A 521 7.17 -23.35 -2.93
C VAL A 521 6.78 -24.31 -1.80
N ASP A 522 6.37 -25.52 -2.17
CA ASP A 522 6.02 -26.63 -1.29
C ASP A 522 7.08 -27.76 -1.29
N ASP A 523 7.99 -27.77 -2.26
CA ASP A 523 9.10 -28.70 -2.35
C ASP A 523 10.28 -28.30 -1.43
N ALA A 524 10.60 -29.18 -0.46
CA ALA A 524 11.67 -28.96 0.51
C ALA A 524 13.08 -28.89 -0.10
N VAL A 525 13.32 -29.59 -1.22
CA VAL A 525 14.60 -29.56 -1.95
C VAL A 525 14.75 -28.22 -2.65
N VAL A 526 13.71 -27.73 -3.32
CA VAL A 526 13.70 -26.41 -3.96
C VAL A 526 13.87 -25.30 -2.92
N ALA A 527 13.16 -25.36 -1.79
CA ALA A 527 13.34 -24.41 -0.68
C ALA A 527 14.77 -24.44 -0.12
N GLY A 528 15.39 -25.62 -0.06
CA GLY A 528 16.79 -25.81 0.31
C GLY A 528 17.77 -25.20 -0.69
N GLU A 529 17.54 -25.37 -2.00
CA GLU A 529 18.36 -24.78 -3.05
C GLU A 529 18.19 -23.25 -3.11
N MET A 530 17.01 -22.73 -2.81
CA MET A 530 16.77 -21.29 -2.61
C MET A 530 17.55 -20.74 -1.42
N LEU A 531 17.63 -21.47 -0.30
CA LEU A 531 18.48 -21.09 0.83
C LEU A 531 19.96 -21.08 0.44
N ALA A 532 20.42 -22.11 -0.29
CA ALA A 532 21.79 -22.17 -0.81
C ALA A 532 22.12 -20.96 -1.72
N ALA A 533 21.21 -20.60 -2.62
CA ALA A 533 21.35 -19.44 -3.49
C ALA A 533 21.33 -18.10 -2.72
N ALA A 534 20.42 -17.95 -1.74
CA ALA A 534 20.38 -16.77 -0.88
C ALA A 534 21.69 -16.57 -0.11
N CYS A 535 22.29 -17.65 0.41
CA CYS A 535 23.63 -17.62 1.00
C CYS A 535 24.72 -17.26 -0.03
N ARG A 536 24.72 -17.87 -1.23
CA ARG A 536 25.68 -17.61 -2.33
C ARG A 536 25.69 -16.14 -2.75
N PHE A 537 24.52 -15.50 -2.80
CA PHE A 537 24.36 -14.10 -3.23
C PHE A 537 24.22 -13.10 -2.06
N GLY A 538 24.43 -13.53 -0.81
CA GLY A 538 24.44 -12.65 0.37
C GLY A 538 23.09 -12.03 0.75
N MET A 539 21.98 -12.61 0.29
CA MET A 539 20.63 -12.04 0.36
C MET A 539 19.98 -12.29 1.73
N LYS A 540 20.39 -11.53 2.76
CA LYS A 540 20.09 -11.80 4.17
C LYS A 540 18.60 -11.95 4.53
N ARG A 541 17.71 -11.18 3.89
CA ARG A 541 16.25 -11.32 4.09
C ARG A 541 15.71 -12.62 3.48
N MET A 542 16.11 -12.93 2.24
CA MET A 542 15.78 -14.19 1.57
C MET A 542 16.31 -15.40 2.36
N GLU A 543 17.54 -15.33 2.88
CA GLU A 543 18.15 -16.36 3.74
C GLU A 543 17.33 -16.62 5.02
N ALA A 544 16.78 -15.59 5.65
CA ALA A 544 15.89 -15.77 6.82
C ALA A 544 14.55 -16.41 6.43
N LEU A 545 13.92 -15.95 5.34
CA LEU A 545 12.66 -16.51 4.85
C LEU A 545 12.81 -17.97 4.41
N CYS A 546 13.86 -18.31 3.65
CA CYS A 546 14.11 -19.68 3.21
C CYS A 546 14.42 -20.62 4.39
N ARG A 547 15.10 -20.16 5.45
CA ARG A 547 15.29 -20.99 6.66
C ARG A 547 13.96 -21.30 7.36
N ASN A 548 13.06 -20.33 7.44
CA ASN A 548 11.72 -20.54 8.02
C ASN A 548 10.88 -21.50 7.15
N LEU A 549 10.92 -21.33 5.82
CA LEU A 549 10.25 -22.23 4.86
C LEU A 549 10.81 -23.66 4.92
N VAL A 550 12.13 -23.83 4.89
CA VAL A 550 12.76 -25.16 4.99
C VAL A 550 12.38 -25.85 6.30
N ALA A 551 12.35 -25.13 7.43
CA ALA A 551 11.92 -25.69 8.71
C ALA A 551 10.46 -26.15 8.70
N GLN A 552 9.56 -25.41 8.06
CA GLN A 552 8.15 -25.80 7.89
C GLN A 552 7.96 -27.05 7.00
N LEU A 553 8.91 -27.31 6.09
CA LEU A 553 8.89 -28.45 5.18
C LEU A 553 9.70 -29.66 5.68
N VAL A 554 10.21 -29.64 6.94
CA VAL A 554 10.87 -30.80 7.55
C VAL A 554 9.87 -31.92 7.84
N THR A 555 10.16 -33.11 7.34
CA THR A 555 9.41 -34.35 7.60
C THR A 555 10.37 -35.44 8.09
N THR A 556 9.83 -36.55 8.62
CA THR A 556 10.63 -37.73 9.00
C THR A 556 11.53 -38.24 7.87
N ASP A 557 11.07 -38.10 6.63
CA ASP A 557 11.68 -38.69 5.45
C ASP A 557 12.81 -37.81 4.88
N ASN A 558 12.77 -36.49 5.17
CA ASN A 558 13.74 -35.52 4.65
C ASN A 558 14.66 -34.89 5.72
N ALA A 559 14.39 -35.09 7.02
CA ALA A 559 15.08 -34.38 8.10
C ALA A 559 16.60 -34.53 8.10
N LEU A 560 17.14 -35.69 7.70
CA LEU A 560 18.58 -35.91 7.55
C LEU A 560 19.19 -35.05 6.44
N SER A 561 18.51 -34.96 5.28
CA SER A 561 18.92 -34.12 4.16
C SER A 561 18.87 -32.63 4.52
N MET A 562 17.85 -32.22 5.28
CA MET A 562 17.71 -30.83 5.76
C MET A 562 18.77 -30.48 6.83
N LEU A 563 19.12 -31.44 7.70
CA LEU A 563 20.24 -31.29 8.64
C LEU A 563 21.58 -31.13 7.91
N GLU A 564 21.83 -31.94 6.87
CA GLU A 564 23.04 -31.83 6.06
C GLU A 564 23.11 -30.46 5.35
N LEU A 565 22.00 -30.01 4.76
CA LEU A 565 21.88 -28.70 4.12
C LEU A 565 22.17 -27.56 5.12
N ALA A 566 21.55 -27.61 6.30
CA ALA A 566 21.79 -26.64 7.36
C ALA A 566 23.25 -26.63 7.84
N TRP A 567 23.94 -27.77 7.82
CA TRP A 567 25.37 -27.86 8.12
C TRP A 567 26.24 -27.25 7.01
N ARG A 568 25.99 -27.61 5.74
CA ARG A 568 26.71 -27.09 4.56
C ARG A 568 26.62 -25.56 4.47
N HIS A 569 25.45 -24.97 4.73
CA HIS A 569 25.23 -23.52 4.69
C HIS A 569 25.44 -22.81 6.04
N GLN A 570 25.99 -23.51 7.05
CA GLN A 570 26.32 -22.97 8.38
C GLN A 570 25.12 -22.35 9.14
N CYS A 571 23.90 -22.76 8.80
CA CYS A 571 22.65 -22.31 9.42
C CYS A 571 22.48 -22.93 10.83
N LYS A 572 23.20 -22.40 11.82
CA LYS A 572 23.26 -22.92 13.21
C LYS A 572 21.89 -23.23 13.82
N GLU A 573 20.93 -22.31 13.65
CA GLU A 573 19.59 -22.43 14.20
C GLU A 573 18.84 -23.61 13.55
N LEU A 574 18.84 -23.68 12.21
CA LEU A 574 18.15 -24.74 11.46
C LEU A 574 18.80 -26.11 11.72
N LYS A 575 20.13 -26.14 11.87
CA LYS A 575 20.87 -27.34 12.26
C LYS A 575 20.40 -27.86 13.62
N LEU A 576 20.25 -26.97 14.61
CA LEU A 576 19.77 -27.33 15.95
C LEU A 576 18.34 -27.90 15.86
N TYR A 577 17.45 -27.22 15.14
CA TYR A 577 16.07 -27.67 14.92
C TYR A 577 16.01 -29.07 14.28
N CYS A 578 16.73 -29.31 13.18
CA CYS A 578 16.75 -30.63 12.55
C CYS A 578 17.35 -31.70 13.48
N THR A 579 18.38 -31.39 14.30
CA THR A 579 18.88 -32.34 15.30
C THR A 579 17.87 -32.65 16.41
N GLU A 580 17.16 -31.63 16.92
CA GLU A 580 16.10 -31.82 17.93
C GLU A 580 14.96 -32.67 17.33
N PHE A 581 14.48 -32.35 16.13
CA PHE A 581 13.45 -33.10 15.39
C PHE A 581 13.82 -34.59 15.19
N ILE A 582 15.03 -34.88 14.69
CA ILE A 582 15.50 -36.25 14.52
C ILE A 582 15.58 -36.99 15.87
N SER A 583 16.08 -36.33 16.92
CA SER A 583 16.20 -36.93 18.25
C SER A 583 14.86 -37.31 18.88
N LEU A 584 13.78 -36.63 18.49
CA LEU A 584 12.42 -36.90 18.93
C LEU A 584 11.77 -38.00 18.08
N ALA A 585 12.01 -38.01 16.77
CA ALA A 585 11.52 -39.07 15.86
C ALA A 585 12.17 -40.44 16.08
N MET A 586 13.26 -40.52 16.86
CA MET A 586 13.94 -41.76 17.27
C MET A 586 13.46 -42.30 18.63
N LYS A 587 12.55 -41.62 19.33
CA LYS A 587 11.93 -42.07 20.60
C LYS A 587 10.59 -42.76 20.34
#